data_AF-A0A925Y2G0-F1
#
_entry.id   AF-A0A925Y2G0-F1
#
_cell.length_a   1.000
_cell.length_b   1.000
_cell.length_c   1.000
_cell.angle_alpha   90.00
_cell.angle_beta   90.00
_cell.angle_gamma   90.00
#
_symmetry.space_group_name_H-M   'P 1'
#
loop_
_entity.id
_entity.type
_entity.pdbx_description
1 polymer ?
#
loop_
_entity_poly.entity_id
_entity_poly.type
_entity_poly.pdbx_seq_one_letter_code
_entity_poly.pdbx_strand_id
1 'polypeptide(L)'
;MANIFPRWSNLLPLKIAVCAGTAVAGVALAFTYYATPKTTAVGYQPAQPIPFSHKIHVDQVGLDCRYCHSFVDVSGVSNVPTGSTCWNCHQHVQRDSPKLAPLHKSMDTAYPGYDGKPIEWVRVHKAPDYV
;
A
#
# COMPACT_ATOMS: atom_id res chain seq x y z
N MET A 1 53.68 13.20 45.34
CA MET A 1 52.31 12.70 45.05
C MET A 1 52.43 11.74 43.88
N ALA A 2 52.04 10.48 44.05
CA ALA A 2 52.05 9.51 42.94
C ALA A 2 51.03 9.95 41.90
N ASN A 3 51.41 9.93 40.62
CA ASN A 3 50.51 10.30 39.55
C ASN A 3 49.49 9.16 39.39
N ILE A 4 48.27 9.38 39.90
CA ILE A 4 47.23 8.35 39.99
C ILE A 4 46.77 7.91 38.59
N PHE A 5 46.87 8.80 37.59
CA PHE A 5 46.53 8.50 36.19
C PHE A 5 47.75 8.64 35.28
N PRO A 6 48.09 7.58 34.51
CA PRO A 6 49.16 7.65 33.52
C PRO A 6 48.79 8.58 32.35
N ARG A 7 49.79 9.19 31.70
CA ARG A 7 49.58 10.22 30.65
C ARG A 7 48.70 9.76 29.47
N TRP A 8 48.63 8.45 29.20
CA TRP A 8 47.77 7.90 28.15
C TRP A 8 46.28 8.06 28.45
N SER A 9 45.89 8.25 29.72
CA SER A 9 44.51 8.46 30.14
C SER A 9 43.95 9.80 29.66
N ASN A 10 44.79 10.78 29.29
CA ASN A 10 44.32 12.05 28.72
C ASN A 10 43.67 11.88 27.33
N LEU A 11 44.00 10.81 26.61
CA LEU A 11 43.40 10.48 25.31
C LEU A 11 42.12 9.64 25.45
N LEU A 12 41.87 9.09 26.63
CA LEU A 12 40.72 8.20 26.87
C LEU A 12 39.38 8.91 26.61
N PRO A 13 39.13 10.15 27.10
CA PRO A 13 37.87 10.84 26.88
C PRO A 13 37.61 11.11 25.39
N LEU A 14 38.66 11.46 24.63
CA LEU A 14 38.57 11.66 23.19
C LEU A 14 38.21 10.36 22.47
N LYS A 15 38.87 9.25 22.81
CA LYS A 15 38.57 7.93 22.23
C LYS A 15 37.14 7.49 22.54
N ILE A 16 36.69 7.66 23.79
CA ILE A 16 35.32 7.35 24.21
C ILE A 16 34.32 8.21 23.44
N ALA A 17 34.55 9.52 23.33
CA ALA A 17 33.69 10.43 22.60
C ALA A 17 33.58 10.05 21.10
N VAL A 18 34.70 9.71 20.47
CA VAL A 18 34.72 9.26 19.07
C VAL A 18 33.97 7.94 18.91
N CYS A 19 34.24 6.93 19.74
CA CYS A 19 33.57 5.63 19.67
C CYS A 19 32.06 5.74 19.94
N ALA A 20 31.65 6.53 20.93
CA ALA A 20 30.24 6.77 21.21
C ALA A 20 29.56 7.51 20.05
N GLY A 21 30.21 8.54 19.52
CA GLY A 21 29.70 9.30 18.37
C GLY A 21 29.51 8.43 17.13
N THR A 22 30.48 7.58 16.80
CA THR A 22 30.38 6.67 15.66
C THR A 22 29.31 5.60 15.87
N ALA A 23 29.19 5.04 17.07
CA ALA A 23 28.15 4.07 17.39
C ALA A 23 26.74 4.69 17.25
N VAL A 24 26.53 5.89 17.81
CA VAL A 24 25.24 6.61 17.70
C VAL A 24 24.91 6.94 16.24
N ALA A 25 25.89 7.44 15.47
CA ALA A 25 25.69 7.72 14.06
C ALA A 25 25.36 6.45 13.25
N GLY A 26 26.07 5.35 13.52
CA GLY A 26 25.81 4.05 12.89
C GLY A 26 24.40 3.52 13.18
N VAL A 27 23.97 3.59 14.44
CA VAL A 27 22.60 3.20 14.83
C VAL A 27 21.57 4.10 14.18
N ALA A 28 21.77 5.42 14.17
CA ALA A 28 20.84 6.35 13.53
C ALA A 28 20.71 6.10 12.02
N LEU A 29 21.82 5.83 11.33
CA LEU A 29 21.83 5.49 9.91
C LEU A 29 21.15 4.14 9.63
N ALA A 30 21.44 3.11 10.44
CA ALA A 30 20.79 1.81 10.30
C ALA A 30 19.28 1.92 10.53
N PHE A 31 18.86 2.61 11.60
CA PHE A 31 17.45 2.82 11.89
C PHE A 31 16.75 3.61 10.78
N THR A 32 17.33 4.71 10.31
CA THR A 32 16.73 5.50 9.21
C THR A 32 16.71 4.74 7.88
N TYR A 33 17.61 3.79 7.65
CA TYR A 33 17.59 2.97 6.45
C TYR A 33 16.55 1.83 6.53
N TYR A 34 16.55 1.08 7.64
CA TYR A 34 15.74 -0.15 7.79
C TYR A 34 14.35 0.07 8.40
N ALA A 35 14.18 1.07 9.26
CA ALA A 35 12.92 1.33 9.96
C ALA A 35 12.07 2.44 9.32
N THR A 36 12.58 3.15 8.30
CA THR A 36 11.76 4.12 7.57
C THR A 36 10.68 3.39 6.76
N PRO A 37 9.41 3.81 6.86
CA PRO A 37 8.25 3.11 6.28
C PRO A 37 8.14 3.28 4.75
N LYS A 38 9.24 3.15 4.01
CA LYS A 38 9.22 3.20 2.54
C LYS A 38 8.38 2.04 1.96
N THR A 39 8.29 0.93 2.66
CA THR A 39 7.56 -0.29 2.22
C THR A 39 6.23 -0.49 2.93
N THR A 40 5.98 0.17 4.07
CA THR A 40 4.75 -0.06 4.85
C THR A 40 3.59 0.86 4.46
N ALA A 41 3.82 1.92 3.68
CA ALA A 41 2.81 2.72 2.96
C ALA A 41 1.47 2.93 3.70
N VAL A 42 1.51 3.08 5.03
CA VAL A 42 0.31 3.14 5.86
C VAL A 42 -0.39 4.46 5.55
N GLY A 43 -1.62 4.39 5.07
CA GLY A 43 -2.35 5.56 4.57
C GLY A 43 -2.08 5.93 3.11
N TYR A 44 -1.35 5.10 2.35
CA TYR A 44 -1.23 5.28 0.90
C TYR A 44 -2.59 5.07 0.22
N GLN A 45 -3.09 6.14 -0.40
CA GLN A 45 -4.39 6.18 -1.06
C GLN A 45 -4.21 6.75 -2.47
N PRO A 46 -3.78 5.93 -3.44
CA PRO A 46 -3.63 6.39 -4.82
C PRO A 46 -4.99 6.74 -5.43
N ALA A 47 -4.98 7.67 -6.38
CA ALA A 47 -6.13 7.89 -7.23
C ALA A 47 -6.43 6.61 -8.01
N GLN A 48 -7.66 6.10 -7.85
CA GLN A 48 -8.14 4.93 -8.58
C GLN A 48 -8.90 5.36 -9.84
N PRO A 49 -8.95 4.53 -10.91
CA PRO A 49 -9.74 4.83 -12.10
C PRO A 49 -11.21 5.08 -11.78
N ILE A 50 -11.75 4.29 -10.84
CA ILE A 50 -13.08 4.46 -10.26
C ILE A 50 -12.88 4.66 -8.76
N PRO A 51 -13.46 5.70 -8.14
CA PRO A 51 -13.35 5.93 -6.70
C PRO A 51 -14.24 4.95 -5.93
N PHE A 52 -13.84 3.67 -5.90
CA PHE A 52 -14.56 2.60 -5.24
C PHE A 52 -14.61 2.82 -3.72
N SER A 53 -15.79 2.66 -3.13
CA SER A 53 -16.00 2.82 -1.68
C SER A 53 -16.35 1.48 -1.05
N HIS A 54 -15.39 0.86 -0.35
CA HIS A 54 -15.65 -0.32 0.47
C HIS A 54 -16.72 -0.03 1.54
N LYS A 55 -16.76 1.19 2.08
CA LYS A 55 -17.74 1.61 3.08
C LYS A 55 -19.19 1.50 2.58
N ILE A 56 -19.45 1.87 1.32
CA ILE A 56 -20.81 1.76 0.77
C ILE A 56 -21.15 0.29 0.56
N HIS A 57 -20.27 -0.46 -0.09
CA HIS A 57 -20.55 -1.84 -0.48
C HIS A 57 -20.62 -2.81 0.70
N VAL A 58 -19.76 -2.64 1.71
CA VAL A 58 -19.70 -3.50 2.89
C VAL A 58 -20.64 -2.98 3.98
N ASP A 59 -20.46 -1.74 4.46
CA ASP A 59 -21.21 -1.27 5.65
C ASP A 59 -22.68 -0.95 5.34
N GLN A 60 -22.98 -0.41 4.16
CA GLN A 60 -24.35 0.05 3.85
C GLN A 60 -25.16 -1.00 3.08
N VAL A 61 -24.55 -1.64 2.08
CA VAL A 61 -25.21 -2.68 1.27
C VAL A 61 -25.10 -4.07 1.92
N GLY A 62 -24.09 -4.31 2.76
CA GLY A 62 -23.93 -5.59 3.46
C GLY A 62 -23.30 -6.69 2.61
N LEU A 63 -22.53 -6.35 1.57
CA LEU A 63 -21.87 -7.35 0.74
C LEU A 63 -20.74 -8.04 1.49
N ASP A 64 -20.70 -9.37 1.39
CA ASP A 64 -19.59 -10.19 1.88
C ASP A 64 -18.31 -9.92 1.06
N CYS A 65 -17.16 -9.91 1.73
CA CYS A 65 -15.86 -9.63 1.10
C CYS A 65 -15.57 -10.55 -0.09
N ARG A 66 -16.02 -11.82 0.00
CA ARG A 66 -15.74 -12.85 -1.00
C ARG A 66 -16.59 -12.70 -2.26
N TYR A 67 -17.64 -11.86 -2.22
CA TYR A 67 -18.41 -11.56 -3.43
C TYR A 67 -17.52 -10.94 -4.52
N CYS A 68 -16.64 -10.02 -4.13
CA CYS A 68 -15.67 -9.40 -5.03
C CYS A 68 -14.32 -10.14 -5.04
N HIS A 69 -13.88 -10.62 -3.88
CA HIS A 69 -12.60 -11.31 -3.70
C HIS A 69 -12.79 -12.83 -3.66
N SER A 70 -13.35 -13.38 -4.74
CA SER A 70 -13.81 -14.77 -4.81
C SER A 70 -12.72 -15.83 -4.58
N PHE A 71 -11.44 -15.50 -4.78
CA PHE A 71 -10.34 -16.43 -4.60
C PHE A 71 -9.58 -16.30 -3.29
N VAL A 72 -10.05 -15.46 -2.36
CA VAL A 72 -9.36 -15.20 -1.09
C VAL A 72 -9.13 -16.46 -0.25
N ASP A 73 -10.05 -17.44 -0.32
CA ASP A 73 -9.99 -18.67 0.49
C ASP A 73 -9.24 -19.82 -0.21
N VAL A 74 -8.91 -19.69 -1.50
CA VAL A 74 -8.42 -20.81 -2.34
C VAL A 74 -7.13 -20.52 -3.10
N SER A 75 -6.67 -19.27 -3.10
CA SER A 75 -5.46 -18.82 -3.82
C SER A 75 -4.49 -18.15 -2.87
N GLY A 76 -3.18 -18.28 -3.13
CA GLY A 76 -2.14 -17.53 -2.43
C GLY A 76 -2.19 -16.02 -2.70
N VAL A 77 -2.89 -15.60 -3.75
CA VAL A 77 -3.13 -14.20 -4.10
C VAL A 77 -4.63 -14.00 -4.34
N SER A 78 -5.24 -13.08 -3.57
CA SER A 78 -6.63 -12.69 -3.77
C SER A 78 -6.80 -11.90 -5.08
N ASN A 79 -7.87 -12.19 -5.81
CA ASN A 79 -8.18 -11.50 -7.06
C ASN A 79 -8.73 -10.09 -6.80
N VAL A 80 -8.54 -9.22 -7.80
CA VAL A 80 -9.37 -8.02 -7.95
C VAL A 80 -10.55 -8.41 -8.84
N PRO A 81 -11.79 -7.99 -8.53
CA PRO A 81 -12.95 -8.37 -9.33
C PRO A 81 -12.82 -7.85 -10.77
N THR A 82 -13.33 -8.64 -11.70
CA THR A 82 -13.53 -8.21 -13.09
C THR A 82 -14.63 -7.16 -13.19
N GLY A 83 -14.65 -6.40 -14.28
CA GLY A 83 -15.71 -5.42 -14.55
C GLY A 83 -17.12 -6.02 -14.53
N SER A 84 -17.27 -7.30 -14.90
CA SER A 84 -18.54 -8.03 -14.86
C SER A 84 -19.14 -8.13 -13.46
N THR A 85 -18.31 -8.27 -12.42
CA THR A 85 -18.80 -8.29 -11.02
C THR A 85 -19.48 -6.98 -10.67
N CYS A 86 -18.88 -5.85 -11.08
CA CYS A 86 -19.47 -4.53 -10.91
C CYS A 86 -20.73 -4.36 -11.77
N TRP A 87 -20.70 -4.88 -13.01
CA TRP A 87 -21.76 -4.73 -13.98
C TRP A 87 -23.05 -5.49 -13.61
N ASN A 88 -22.96 -6.55 -12.81
CA ASN A 88 -24.11 -7.28 -12.29
C ASN A 88 -25.17 -6.34 -11.69
N CYS A 89 -24.73 -5.31 -10.96
CA CYS A 89 -25.60 -4.33 -10.33
C CYS A 89 -25.57 -2.97 -11.06
N HIS A 90 -24.40 -2.48 -11.44
CA HIS A 90 -24.25 -1.09 -11.95
C HIS A 90 -24.81 -0.87 -13.36
N GLN A 91 -25.21 -1.94 -14.06
CA GLN A 91 -26.07 -1.82 -15.24
C GLN A 91 -27.46 -1.24 -14.90
N HIS A 92 -27.87 -1.24 -13.63
CA HIS A 92 -29.15 -0.69 -13.15
C HIS A 92 -28.98 0.30 -11.99
N VAL A 93 -28.02 0.06 -11.09
CA VAL A 93 -27.83 0.85 -9.87
C VAL A 93 -26.80 1.94 -10.09
N GLN A 94 -27.18 3.19 -9.84
CA GLN A 94 -26.31 4.37 -10.04
C GLN A 94 -25.73 4.43 -11.47
N ARG A 95 -26.45 3.88 -12.45
CA ARG A 95 -25.99 3.72 -13.84
C ARG A 95 -25.48 5.05 -14.41
N ASP A 96 -26.20 6.13 -14.20
CA ASP A 96 -25.88 7.44 -14.79
C ASP A 96 -24.80 8.23 -14.03
N SER A 97 -24.16 7.61 -13.03
CA SER A 97 -23.10 8.26 -12.27
C SER A 97 -21.87 8.50 -13.15
N PRO A 98 -21.36 9.76 -13.23
CA PRO A 98 -20.18 10.06 -14.03
C PRO A 98 -18.92 9.35 -13.51
N LYS A 99 -18.91 8.94 -12.22
CA LYS A 99 -17.81 8.18 -11.62
C LYS A 99 -17.65 6.78 -12.21
N LEU A 100 -18.71 6.25 -12.83
CA LEU A 100 -18.72 4.91 -13.44
C LEU A 100 -18.39 4.94 -14.93
N ALA A 101 -18.03 6.09 -15.51
CA ALA A 101 -17.64 6.18 -16.91
C ALA A 101 -16.56 5.15 -17.33
N PRO A 102 -15.53 4.83 -16.52
CA PRO A 102 -14.59 3.76 -16.85
C PRO A 102 -15.23 2.36 -16.87
N LEU A 103 -16.18 2.09 -15.98
CA LEU A 103 -16.90 0.82 -15.97
C LEU A 103 -17.79 0.68 -17.21
N HIS A 104 -18.47 1.76 -17.62
CA HIS A 104 -19.29 1.77 -18.83
C HIS A 104 -18.46 1.52 -20.09
N LYS A 105 -17.31 2.20 -20.23
CA LYS A 105 -16.38 1.94 -21.35
C LYS A 105 -15.92 0.48 -21.40
N SER A 106 -15.74 -0.13 -20.24
CA SER A 106 -15.31 -1.53 -20.10
C SER A 106 -16.43 -2.54 -20.38
N MET A 107 -17.67 -2.27 -19.96
CA MET A 107 -18.72 -3.29 -19.86
C MET A 107 -19.99 -3.02 -20.68
N ASP A 108 -20.31 -1.76 -20.95
CA ASP A 108 -21.54 -1.38 -21.66
C ASP A 108 -21.28 -1.26 -23.16
N THR A 109 -21.68 -2.27 -23.93
CA THR A 109 -21.52 -2.29 -25.39
C THR A 109 -22.24 -1.15 -26.11
N ALA A 110 -23.24 -0.53 -25.47
CA ALA A 110 -23.97 0.59 -26.02
C ALA A 110 -23.37 1.96 -25.63
N TYR A 111 -22.37 2.00 -24.74
CA TYR A 111 -21.81 3.24 -24.25
C TYR A 111 -20.85 3.89 -25.24
N PRO A 112 -20.92 5.23 -25.45
CA PRO A 112 -19.99 5.94 -26.31
C PRO A 112 -18.53 5.76 -25.86
N GLY A 113 -17.71 5.16 -26.73
CA GLY A 113 -16.32 4.86 -26.41
C GLY A 113 -16.12 3.57 -25.62
N TYR A 114 -17.05 2.62 -25.73
CA TYR A 114 -16.83 1.23 -25.34
C TYR A 114 -15.57 0.67 -25.99
N ASP A 115 -14.68 0.09 -25.18
CA ASP A 115 -13.43 -0.54 -25.62
C ASP A 115 -13.28 -1.98 -25.13
N GLY A 116 -14.15 -2.44 -24.22
CA GLY A 116 -14.10 -3.79 -23.66
C GLY A 116 -12.85 -4.06 -22.80
N LYS A 117 -12.04 -3.04 -22.52
CA LYS A 117 -10.77 -3.24 -21.79
C LYS A 117 -11.03 -3.39 -20.30
N PRO A 118 -10.27 -4.25 -19.59
CA PRO A 118 -10.35 -4.33 -18.14
C PRO A 118 -10.01 -3.01 -17.46
N ILE A 119 -10.60 -2.78 -16.27
CA ILE A 119 -10.27 -1.62 -15.44
C ILE A 119 -8.86 -1.80 -14.87
N GLU A 120 -7.97 -0.86 -15.17
CA GLU A 120 -6.57 -0.87 -14.70
C GLU A 120 -6.43 -0.32 -13.28
N TRP A 121 -6.79 -1.13 -12.29
CA TRP A 121 -6.68 -0.76 -10.87
C TRP A 121 -5.23 -0.53 -10.42
N VAL A 122 -5.03 0.52 -9.62
CA VAL A 122 -3.74 0.77 -8.99
C VAL A 122 -3.64 -0.06 -7.71
N ARG A 123 -2.71 -1.01 -7.69
CA ARG A 123 -2.51 -1.91 -6.54
C ARG A 123 -1.93 -1.14 -5.35
N VAL A 124 -2.61 -1.21 -4.20
CA VAL A 124 -2.17 -0.56 -2.94
C VAL A 124 -1.17 -1.45 -2.21
N HIS A 125 -1.51 -2.72 -1.98
CA HIS A 125 -0.64 -3.69 -1.32
C HIS A 125 0.10 -4.52 -2.38
N LYS A 126 1.38 -4.20 -2.59
CA LYS A 126 2.26 -4.93 -3.51
C LYS A 126 3.52 -5.37 -2.76
N ALA A 127 3.51 -6.63 -2.30
CA ALA A 127 4.73 -7.28 -1.86
C ALA A 127 5.64 -7.56 -3.08
N PRO A 128 6.96 -7.71 -2.88
CA PRO A 128 7.85 -8.23 -3.91
C PRO A 128 7.45 -9.64 -4.34
N ASP A 129 7.68 -10.01 -5.60
CA ASP A 129 7.26 -11.30 -6.18
C ASP A 129 8.02 -12.53 -5.62
N TYR A 130 8.96 -12.32 -4.69
CA TYR A 130 9.75 -13.36 -4.02
C TYR A 130 9.26 -13.66 -2.58
N VAL A 131 8.15 -13.07 -2.16
CA VAL A 131 7.55 -13.24 -0.82
C VAL A 131 6.30 -14.11 -0.91
#